data_AF-A0A1C3W7T0-F1
#
_entry.id   AF-A0A1C3W7T0-F1
#
_cell.length_a   1.000
_cell.length_b   1.000
_cell.length_c   1.000
_cell.angle_alpha   90.00
_cell.angle_beta   90.00
_cell.angle_gamma   90.00
#
_symmetry.space_group_name_H-M   'P 1'
#
loop_
_entity.id
_entity.type
_entity.pdbx_description
1 polymer ?
#
loop_
_entity_poly.entity_id
_entity_poly.type
_entity_poly.pdbx_seq_one_letter_code
_entity_poly.pdbx_strand_id
1 'polypeptide(L)'
;MRKILVLGGYGGFGARLSRRLAGDGFEVLVTGRNLEAAKALASRLPNAIGLQADRNGDIAAILDNHKPFLLIDAAGPFQHSDDRVVRACIKAGIHYIDLADARDFVGSIGSLDEQAKAASVTVISGASSVPALSTAVVAELSKDMQAVRSIEISISASNRATAGASVASAILSYVGKPVRLWRGRRWQNATGWHMLKRENYVVAGHRPLRRLVALADVPDHDLLVEGIAGRPSVVFRAGPEFTFQTLALWLLSWLVAWGWLASLGNISRSLLPLQGLTARFGTARSAVTIEAKGIAQGIMRARRWTLIAENGDGAEIPTLPAQLLARALRDGRLLPGARHAGGLLSLEDFRTLFRDLAISEETTETSYKPLYLRIMGPAFAHLAKSVRAMHEVFGDGGAKGEAIVTRGHSPVTRLVARVFGFPAAGKHALHVSFKERDGIEQWTRDFSGQRFRSHLSDENGHLVERFGPFRFSFDLPMRDNGFCMEIRRWSFLRLPLPLFLAPQSVAHEWAEDGRFQFDVPIALPFIGLVVHYRGWLEPID
;
A
#
# COMPACT_ATOMS: atom_id res chain seq x y z
N MET A 1 -6.56 16.16 37.16
CA MET A 1 -6.19 15.08 36.22
C MET A 1 -7.20 15.11 35.07
N ARG A 2 -6.80 15.01 33.80
CA ARG A 2 -7.79 14.96 32.69
C ARG A 2 -8.32 13.53 32.57
N LYS A 3 -9.64 13.39 32.39
CA LYS A 3 -10.33 12.10 32.32
C LYS A 3 -10.46 11.64 30.87
N ILE A 4 -10.05 10.43 30.54
CA ILE A 4 -10.16 9.83 29.20
C ILE A 4 -11.06 8.61 29.26
N LEU A 5 -12.07 8.57 28.39
CA LEU A 5 -12.91 7.38 28.19
C LEU A 5 -12.35 6.55 27.05
N VAL A 6 -12.03 5.28 27.30
CA VAL A 6 -11.55 4.36 26.24
C VAL A 6 -12.65 3.34 25.93
N LEU A 7 -13.28 3.48 24.75
CA LEU A 7 -14.23 2.48 24.23
C LEU A 7 -13.46 1.24 23.77
N GLY A 8 -13.90 0.05 24.20
CA GLY A 8 -13.13 -1.18 23.99
C GLY A 8 -11.86 -1.24 24.85
N GLY A 9 -11.85 -0.54 25.99
CA GLY A 9 -10.68 -0.30 26.83
C GLY A 9 -10.03 -1.53 27.44
N TYR A 10 -10.68 -2.70 27.43
CA TYR A 10 -10.09 -3.98 27.86
C TYR A 10 -9.81 -4.94 26.70
N GLY A 11 -10.03 -4.52 25.46
CA GLY A 11 -9.69 -5.29 24.25
C GLY A 11 -8.19 -5.34 23.99
N GLY A 12 -7.78 -5.99 22.89
CA GLY A 12 -6.36 -6.16 22.53
C GLY A 12 -5.58 -4.84 22.50
N PHE A 13 -6.03 -3.87 21.71
CA PHE A 13 -5.42 -2.53 21.67
C PHE A 13 -5.86 -1.65 22.83
N GLY A 14 -7.16 -1.63 23.16
CA GLY A 14 -7.69 -0.78 24.23
C GLY A 14 -7.03 -1.02 25.60
N ALA A 15 -6.68 -2.27 25.95
CA ALA A 15 -6.03 -2.57 27.22
C ALA A 15 -4.59 -2.03 27.31
N ARG A 16 -3.89 -1.98 26.17
CA ARG A 16 -2.54 -1.42 26.07
C ARG A 16 -2.57 0.09 26.17
N LEU A 17 -3.49 0.69 25.42
CA LEU A 17 -3.73 2.12 25.48
C LEU A 17 -4.17 2.57 26.88
N SER A 18 -5.09 1.87 27.53
CA SER A 18 -5.52 2.18 28.89
C SER A 18 -4.37 2.16 29.89
N ARG A 19 -3.47 1.16 29.80
CA ARG A 19 -2.25 1.08 30.62
C ARG A 19 -1.33 2.29 30.39
N ARG A 20 -1.10 2.64 29.13
CA ARG A 20 -0.24 3.76 28.73
C ARG A 20 -0.78 5.11 29.19
N LEU A 21 -2.07 5.36 29.00
CA LEU A 21 -2.72 6.59 29.43
C LEU A 21 -2.73 6.73 30.96
N ALA A 22 -2.98 5.64 31.69
CA ALA A 22 -2.89 5.66 33.15
C ALA A 22 -1.45 5.96 33.62
N GLY A 23 -0.44 5.39 32.95
CA GLY A 23 0.97 5.69 33.20
C GLY A 23 1.37 7.14 32.90
N ASP A 24 0.70 7.78 31.92
CA ASP A 24 0.87 9.21 31.60
C ASP A 24 0.15 10.16 32.56
N GLY A 25 -0.46 9.62 33.62
CA GLY A 25 -1.18 10.38 34.63
C GLY A 25 -2.56 10.86 34.18
N PHE A 26 -3.22 10.17 33.25
CA PHE A 26 -4.65 10.38 32.97
C PHE A 26 -5.51 9.54 33.91
N GLU A 27 -6.72 10.03 34.20
CA GLU A 27 -7.77 9.22 34.81
C GLU A 27 -8.49 8.46 33.69
N VAL A 28 -8.45 7.13 33.70
CA VAL A 28 -8.92 6.30 32.59
C VAL A 28 -10.26 5.63 32.92
N LEU A 29 -11.30 5.95 32.17
CA LEU A 29 -12.54 5.17 32.16
C LEU A 29 -12.38 4.02 31.17
N VAL A 30 -12.10 2.82 31.69
CA VAL A 30 -12.02 1.60 30.89
C VAL A 30 -13.44 1.16 30.59
N THR A 31 -13.84 1.15 29.32
CA THR A 31 -15.23 0.84 28.96
C THR A 31 -15.37 -0.23 27.90
N GLY A 32 -16.48 -0.96 27.94
CA GLY A 32 -16.88 -1.92 26.92
C GLY A 32 -18.13 -2.70 27.32
N ARG A 33 -18.55 -3.65 26.50
CA ARG A 33 -19.82 -4.38 26.68
C ARG A 33 -19.88 -5.22 27.96
N ASN A 34 -18.74 -5.69 28.46
CA ASN A 34 -18.62 -6.52 29.67
C ASN A 34 -18.05 -5.67 30.81
N LEU A 35 -18.92 -5.32 31.76
CA LEU A 35 -18.58 -4.50 32.93
C LEU A 35 -17.50 -5.14 33.81
N GLU A 36 -17.59 -6.44 34.05
CA GLU A 36 -16.66 -7.14 34.95
C GLU A 36 -15.26 -7.22 34.36
N ALA A 37 -15.13 -7.41 33.04
CA ALA A 37 -13.85 -7.33 32.35
C ALA A 37 -13.25 -5.91 32.42
N ALA A 38 -14.09 -4.88 32.29
CA ALA A 38 -13.65 -3.49 32.42
C ALA A 38 -13.14 -3.19 33.83
N LYS A 39 -13.89 -3.58 34.88
CA LYS A 39 -13.49 -3.44 36.28
C LYS A 39 -12.21 -4.21 36.61
N ALA A 40 -12.08 -5.44 36.11
CA ALA A 40 -10.91 -6.28 36.36
C ALA A 40 -9.62 -5.71 35.76
N LEU A 41 -9.69 -5.03 34.62
CA LEU A 41 -8.54 -4.29 34.10
C LEU A 41 -8.30 -3.00 34.90
N ALA A 42 -9.35 -2.22 35.15
CA ALA A 42 -9.25 -0.94 35.85
C ALA A 42 -8.63 -1.09 37.25
N SER A 43 -8.95 -2.16 37.99
CA SER A 43 -8.39 -2.42 39.33
C SER A 43 -6.88 -2.66 39.36
N ARG A 44 -6.25 -2.89 38.21
CA ARG A 44 -4.80 -3.09 38.06
C ARG A 44 -4.07 -1.82 37.61
N LEU A 45 -4.80 -0.72 37.40
CA LEU A 45 -4.25 0.55 36.94
C LEU A 45 -4.31 1.58 38.07
N PRO A 46 -3.36 2.51 38.14
CA PRO A 46 -3.28 3.46 39.25
C PRO A 46 -4.48 4.42 39.35
N ASN A 47 -5.01 4.88 38.20
CA ASN A 47 -6.08 5.87 38.13
C ASN A 47 -7.16 5.45 37.11
N ALA A 48 -7.84 4.34 37.34
CA ALA A 48 -8.84 3.85 36.39
C ALA A 48 -10.14 3.36 37.03
N ILE A 49 -11.24 3.50 36.28
CA ILE A 49 -12.58 3.05 36.65
C ILE A 49 -13.14 2.20 35.52
N GLY A 50 -13.70 1.03 35.84
CA GLY A 50 -14.37 0.17 34.88
C GLY A 50 -15.84 0.52 34.73
N LEU A 51 -16.30 0.79 33.51
CA LEU A 51 -17.70 1.10 33.19
C LEU A 51 -18.21 0.23 32.04
N GLN A 52 -19.53 0.09 31.94
CA GLN A 52 -20.16 -0.57 30.82
C GLN A 52 -20.52 0.46 29.74
N ALA A 53 -20.11 0.21 28.50
CA ALA A 53 -20.52 0.99 27.35
C ALA A 53 -20.55 0.11 26.10
N ASP A 54 -21.56 0.28 25.27
CA ASP A 54 -21.58 -0.30 23.92
C ASP A 54 -21.41 0.83 22.91
N ARG A 55 -20.41 0.70 22.02
CA ARG A 55 -20.17 1.63 20.92
C ARG A 55 -21.43 1.84 20.06
N ASN A 56 -22.23 0.79 19.90
CA ASN A 56 -23.46 0.83 19.10
C ASN A 56 -24.71 1.19 19.92
N GLY A 57 -24.57 1.33 21.25
CA GLY A 57 -25.64 1.71 22.16
C GLY A 57 -25.73 3.22 22.36
N ASP A 58 -26.32 3.62 23.49
CA ASP A 58 -26.46 5.03 23.88
C ASP A 58 -25.16 5.56 24.51
N ILE A 59 -24.26 6.04 23.66
CA ILE A 59 -23.02 6.70 24.09
C ILE A 59 -23.29 8.09 24.70
N ALA A 60 -24.39 8.76 24.35
CA ALA A 60 -24.65 10.11 24.88
C ALA A 60 -24.81 10.08 26.41
N ALA A 61 -25.55 9.10 26.94
CA ALA A 61 -25.74 8.94 28.38
C ALA A 61 -24.42 8.81 29.17
N ILE A 62 -23.44 8.03 28.67
CA ILE A 62 -22.16 7.88 29.38
C ILE A 62 -21.30 9.16 29.29
N LEU A 63 -21.37 9.88 28.16
CA LEU A 63 -20.69 11.16 28.00
C LEU A 63 -21.25 12.23 28.94
N ASP A 64 -22.57 12.32 29.07
CA ASP A 64 -23.24 13.29 29.95
C ASP A 64 -22.96 13.02 31.43
N ASN A 65 -22.96 11.75 31.84
CA ASN A 65 -22.74 11.34 33.22
C ASN A 65 -21.29 11.55 33.68
N HIS A 66 -20.30 11.27 32.82
CA HIS A 66 -18.89 11.26 33.23
C HIS A 66 -18.07 12.46 32.75
N LYS A 67 -18.56 13.15 31.70
CA LYS A 67 -17.94 14.32 31.06
C LYS A 67 -16.42 14.16 30.86
N PRO A 68 -15.97 13.09 30.17
CA PRO A 68 -14.55 12.92 29.90
C PRO A 68 -14.01 14.08 29.06
N PHE A 69 -12.75 14.42 29.28
CA PHE A 69 -12.04 15.39 28.46
C PHE A 69 -11.84 14.90 27.01
N LEU A 70 -11.62 13.59 26.85
CA LEU A 70 -11.37 12.94 25.57
C LEU A 70 -12.00 11.55 25.58
N LEU A 71 -12.66 11.17 24.49
CA LEU A 71 -13.01 9.79 24.20
C LEU A 71 -12.01 9.23 23.18
N ILE A 72 -11.45 8.06 23.47
CA ILE A 72 -10.67 7.28 22.51
C ILE A 72 -11.41 6.00 22.12
N ASP A 73 -11.76 5.88 20.85
CA ASP A 73 -12.46 4.73 20.28
C ASP A 73 -11.47 3.66 19.81
N ALA A 74 -11.30 2.62 20.62
CA ALA A 74 -10.54 1.42 20.29
C ALA A 74 -11.46 0.21 20.01
N ALA A 75 -12.76 0.43 19.80
CA ALA A 75 -13.78 -0.61 19.64
C ALA A 75 -14.09 -0.91 18.16
N GLY A 76 -13.09 -1.38 17.41
CA GLY A 76 -13.27 -1.83 16.02
C GLY A 76 -14.02 -3.16 15.87
N PRO A 77 -14.32 -3.62 14.64
CA PRO A 77 -13.85 -3.08 13.36
C PRO A 77 -14.57 -1.81 12.90
N PHE A 78 -13.92 -0.97 12.09
CA PHE A 78 -14.45 0.31 11.63
C PHE A 78 -15.06 0.26 10.22
N GLN A 79 -14.86 -0.82 9.47
CA GLN A 79 -15.25 -0.94 8.05
C GLN A 79 -16.77 -0.87 7.79
N HIS A 80 -17.58 -1.01 8.85
CA HIS A 80 -19.04 -0.90 8.80
C HIS A 80 -19.57 0.06 9.88
N SER A 81 -18.68 0.85 10.48
CA SER A 81 -19.04 1.81 11.52
C SER A 81 -19.50 3.13 10.91
N ASP A 82 -20.49 3.75 11.52
CA ASP A 82 -20.89 5.13 11.23
C ASP A 82 -20.23 6.12 12.21
N ASP A 83 -20.47 7.41 11.97
CA ASP A 83 -19.90 8.53 12.73
C ASP A 83 -20.68 8.87 14.02
N ARG A 84 -21.60 8.01 14.49
CA ARG A 84 -22.49 8.31 15.63
C ARG A 84 -21.74 8.71 16.91
N VAL A 85 -20.63 8.03 17.19
CA VAL A 85 -19.81 8.28 18.39
C VAL A 85 -19.13 9.64 18.26
N VAL A 86 -18.65 9.98 17.06
CA VAL A 86 -18.02 11.27 16.76
C VAL A 86 -19.02 12.39 16.96
N ARG A 87 -20.22 12.28 16.38
CA ARG A 87 -21.29 13.27 16.53
C ARG A 87 -21.73 13.45 17.97
N ALA A 88 -21.82 12.35 18.74
CA ALA A 88 -22.13 12.42 20.16
C ALA A 88 -21.04 13.18 20.94
N CYS A 89 -19.76 12.95 20.64
CA CYS A 89 -18.66 13.69 21.26
C CYS A 89 -18.71 15.18 20.91
N ILE A 90 -18.91 15.53 19.63
CA ILE A 90 -19.05 16.94 19.19
C ILE A 90 -20.21 17.62 19.94
N LYS A 91 -21.39 16.99 20.00
CA LYS A 91 -22.55 17.53 20.69
C LYS A 91 -22.30 17.74 22.18
N ALA A 92 -21.55 16.84 22.82
CA ALA A 92 -21.21 16.92 24.23
C ALA A 92 -20.02 17.86 24.54
N GLY A 93 -19.37 18.45 23.52
CA GLY A 93 -18.17 19.26 23.71
C GLY A 93 -16.95 18.44 24.15
N ILE A 94 -16.88 17.18 23.74
CA ILE A 94 -15.84 16.22 24.12
C ILE A 94 -14.94 15.95 22.92
N HIS A 95 -13.63 15.92 23.14
CA HIS A 95 -12.68 15.58 22.09
C HIS A 95 -12.77 14.10 21.71
N TYR A 96 -12.39 13.77 20.48
CA TYR A 96 -12.45 12.41 19.96
C TYR A 96 -11.17 11.99 19.27
N ILE A 97 -10.69 10.78 19.56
CA ILE A 97 -9.64 10.09 18.82
C ILE A 97 -10.12 8.66 18.53
N ASP A 98 -9.78 8.07 17.39
CA ASP A 98 -10.00 6.64 17.14
C ASP A 98 -8.76 5.94 16.60
N LEU A 99 -8.75 4.61 16.64
CA LEU A 99 -7.69 3.75 16.08
C LEU A 99 -8.09 3.15 14.72
N ALA A 100 -8.96 3.82 13.95
CA ALA A 100 -9.53 3.25 12.74
C ALA A 100 -8.50 3.04 11.63
N ASP A 101 -8.62 1.90 10.95
CA ASP A 101 -7.89 1.55 9.73
C ASP A 101 -8.85 1.40 8.53
N ALA A 102 -10.12 1.76 8.70
CA ALA A 102 -11.12 1.69 7.65
C ALA A 102 -11.02 2.93 6.75
N ARG A 103 -10.66 2.71 5.49
CA ARG A 103 -10.46 3.73 4.47
C ARG A 103 -11.60 4.75 4.39
N ASP A 104 -12.84 4.30 4.22
CA ASP A 104 -14.01 5.19 4.08
C ASP A 104 -14.32 5.96 5.37
N PHE A 105 -14.18 5.31 6.53
CA PHE A 105 -14.42 5.94 7.82
C PHE A 105 -13.41 7.07 8.10
N VAL A 106 -12.11 6.79 7.90
CA VAL A 106 -11.04 7.79 8.08
C VAL A 106 -11.14 8.89 7.02
N GLY A 107 -11.40 8.53 5.75
CA GLY A 107 -11.50 9.48 4.65
C GLY A 107 -12.69 10.44 4.75
N SER A 108 -13.76 10.05 5.44
CA SER A 108 -14.97 10.88 5.60
C SER A 108 -14.94 11.80 6.82
N ILE A 109 -13.97 11.66 7.74
CA ILE A 109 -13.94 12.42 9.00
C ILE A 109 -13.93 13.94 8.81
N GLY A 110 -13.30 14.42 7.73
CA GLY A 110 -13.24 15.86 7.41
C GLY A 110 -14.60 16.50 7.14
N SER A 111 -15.63 15.70 6.82
CA SER A 111 -17.01 16.21 6.66
C SER A 111 -17.61 16.78 7.95
N LEU A 112 -17.01 16.50 9.11
CA LEU A 112 -17.42 16.98 10.42
C LEU A 112 -16.60 18.18 10.91
N ASP A 113 -15.69 18.72 10.10
CA ASP A 113 -14.72 19.72 10.54
C ASP A 113 -15.39 21.01 11.05
N GLU A 114 -16.35 21.55 10.30
CA GLU A 114 -17.08 22.76 10.70
C GLU A 114 -17.89 22.57 11.99
N GLN A 115 -18.51 21.39 12.17
CA GLN A 115 -19.23 21.07 13.41
C GLN A 115 -18.28 20.96 14.60
N ALA A 116 -17.11 20.32 14.41
CA ALA A 116 -16.10 20.19 15.45
C ALA A 116 -15.48 21.55 15.83
N LYS A 117 -15.21 22.43 14.85
CA LYS A 117 -14.75 23.81 15.09
C LYS A 117 -15.79 24.62 15.86
N ALA A 118 -17.06 24.56 15.46
CA ALA A 118 -18.14 25.28 16.13
C ALA A 118 -18.30 24.84 17.61
N ALA A 119 -18.13 23.55 17.89
CA ALA A 119 -18.11 23.01 19.24
C ALA A 119 -16.77 23.18 19.98
N SER A 120 -15.77 23.79 19.35
CA SER A 120 -14.40 23.96 19.89
C SER A 120 -13.74 22.65 20.32
N VAL A 121 -14.03 21.55 19.62
CA VAL A 121 -13.44 20.24 19.89
C VAL A 121 -12.49 19.77 18.79
N THR A 122 -11.46 19.04 19.17
CA THR A 122 -10.59 18.29 18.26
C THR A 122 -11.16 16.89 18.03
N VAL A 123 -11.26 16.48 16.77
CA VAL A 123 -11.67 15.15 16.32
C VAL A 123 -10.59 14.60 15.40
N ILE A 124 -9.98 13.46 15.76
CA ILE A 124 -8.91 12.83 14.97
C ILE A 124 -9.23 11.37 14.67
N SER A 125 -9.32 11.03 13.39
CA SER A 125 -9.52 9.64 12.96
C SER A 125 -8.24 8.97 12.46
N GLY A 126 -8.07 7.69 12.74
CA GLY A 126 -6.95 6.89 12.27
C GLY A 126 -5.64 7.06 13.06
N ALA A 127 -5.72 7.25 14.38
CA ALA A 127 -4.56 7.32 15.27
C ALA A 127 -3.93 5.93 15.54
N SER A 128 -3.56 5.23 14.47
CA SER A 128 -3.00 3.87 14.48
C SER A 128 -1.75 3.77 13.59
N SER A 129 -1.18 2.57 13.42
CA SER A 129 -0.02 2.35 12.54
C SER A 129 -0.25 2.87 11.12
N VAL A 130 -1.48 2.72 10.64
CA VAL A 130 -1.98 3.33 9.41
C VAL A 130 -3.22 4.16 9.77
N PRO A 131 -3.32 5.44 9.36
CA PRO A 131 -2.34 6.22 8.63
C PRO A 131 -1.28 6.97 9.48
N ALA A 132 -1.36 6.98 10.82
CA ALA A 132 -0.54 7.92 11.61
C ALA A 132 0.97 7.63 11.55
N LEU A 133 1.42 6.42 11.90
CA LEU A 133 2.84 6.07 11.84
C LEU A 133 3.36 6.02 10.39
N SER A 134 2.57 5.43 9.48
CA SER A 134 2.95 5.30 8.07
C SER A 134 3.19 6.65 7.39
N THR A 135 2.32 7.63 7.60
CA THR A 135 2.50 8.98 7.05
C THR A 135 3.69 9.70 7.67
N ALA A 136 3.93 9.54 8.97
CA ALA A 136 5.10 10.10 9.66
C ALA A 136 6.43 9.56 9.09
N VAL A 137 6.50 8.25 8.83
CA VAL A 137 7.67 7.63 8.19
C VAL A 137 7.81 8.07 6.74
N VAL A 138 6.72 8.12 5.96
CA VAL A 138 6.79 8.58 4.57
C VAL A 138 7.25 10.03 4.48
N ALA A 139 6.81 10.90 5.38
CA ALA A 139 7.26 12.29 5.43
C ALA A 139 8.78 12.37 5.65
N GLU A 140 9.34 11.58 6.57
CA GLU A 140 10.79 11.52 6.80
C GLU A 140 11.55 10.98 5.57
N LEU A 141 11.05 9.90 4.95
CA LEU A 141 11.68 9.30 3.78
C LEU A 141 11.62 10.21 2.53
N SER A 142 10.63 11.10 2.44
CA SER A 142 10.40 11.94 1.25
C SER A 142 10.78 13.41 1.41
N LYS A 143 11.32 13.83 2.57
CA LYS A 143 11.54 15.24 2.94
C LYS A 143 12.30 16.13 1.94
N ASP A 144 13.15 15.55 1.10
CA ASP A 144 13.96 16.24 0.07
C ASP A 144 13.68 15.73 -1.36
N MET A 145 12.64 14.90 -1.53
CA MET A 145 12.24 14.39 -2.83
C MET A 145 11.35 15.42 -3.55
N GLN A 146 11.74 15.82 -4.76
CA GLN A 146 10.91 16.71 -5.59
C GLN A 146 9.61 16.02 -6.03
N ALA A 147 9.68 14.72 -6.27
CA ALA A 147 8.52 13.90 -6.62
C ALA A 147 8.73 12.46 -6.13
N VAL A 148 7.73 11.93 -5.43
CA VAL A 148 7.68 10.51 -5.07
C VAL A 148 6.93 9.76 -6.17
N ARG A 149 7.50 8.64 -6.61
CA ARG A 149 6.94 7.79 -7.67
C ARG A 149 6.14 6.62 -7.11
N SER A 150 6.65 5.98 -6.06
CA SER A 150 5.95 4.87 -5.41
C SER A 150 6.24 4.78 -3.93
N ILE A 151 5.24 4.33 -3.17
CA ILE A 151 5.32 3.98 -1.76
C ILE A 151 4.83 2.54 -1.61
N GLU A 152 5.67 1.66 -1.07
CA GLU A 152 5.26 0.32 -0.64
C GLU A 152 5.34 0.22 0.89
N ILE A 153 4.23 -0.15 1.51
CA ILE A 153 4.13 -0.39 2.95
C ILE A 153 3.84 -1.86 3.17
N SER A 154 4.54 -2.49 4.12
CA SER A 154 4.27 -3.85 4.51
C SER A 154 4.33 -4.01 6.03
N ILE A 155 3.27 -4.55 6.61
CA ILE A 155 3.19 -4.89 8.03
C ILE A 155 3.01 -6.39 8.17
N SER A 156 3.86 -7.02 8.98
CA SER A 156 3.62 -8.37 9.48
C SER A 156 3.56 -8.37 10.99
N ALA A 157 2.37 -8.62 11.50
CA ALA A 157 2.15 -8.73 12.93
C ALA A 157 2.31 -10.20 13.39
N SER A 158 2.84 -10.37 14.60
CA SER A 158 2.91 -11.69 15.23
C SER A 158 1.52 -12.29 15.39
N ASN A 159 1.43 -13.62 15.45
CA ASN A 159 0.14 -14.28 15.57
C ASN A 159 -0.60 -13.89 16.88
N ARG A 160 0.14 -13.51 17.93
CA ARG A 160 -0.41 -12.95 19.18
C ARG A 160 -0.99 -11.55 19.00
N ALA A 161 -0.39 -10.73 18.14
CA ALA A 161 -0.86 -9.39 17.82
C ALA A 161 -2.07 -9.40 16.88
N THR A 162 -2.19 -10.42 16.01
CA THR A 162 -3.31 -10.55 15.04
C THR A 162 -4.49 -11.38 15.53
N ALA A 163 -4.43 -11.99 16.72
CA ALA A 163 -5.48 -12.87 17.25
C ALA A 163 -6.77 -12.13 17.69
N GLY A 164 -6.87 -10.81 17.49
CA GLY A 164 -8.04 -10.03 17.85
C GLY A 164 -9.19 -10.19 16.85
N ALA A 165 -10.39 -10.47 17.35
CA ALA A 165 -11.58 -10.65 16.50
C ALA A 165 -11.88 -9.44 15.59
N SER A 166 -11.61 -8.22 16.07
CA SER A 166 -11.78 -7.00 15.29
C SER A 166 -10.85 -6.92 14.08
N VAL A 167 -9.57 -7.30 14.24
CA VAL A 167 -8.59 -7.32 13.14
C VAL A 167 -8.95 -8.40 12.11
N ALA A 168 -9.34 -9.59 12.58
CA ALA A 168 -9.80 -10.66 11.69
C ALA A 168 -11.05 -10.24 10.90
N SER A 169 -12.03 -9.60 11.56
CA SER A 169 -13.24 -9.10 10.90
C SER A 169 -12.95 -7.97 9.91
N ALA A 170 -12.01 -7.08 10.23
CA ALA A 170 -11.55 -6.03 9.32
C ALA A 170 -10.95 -6.64 8.04
N ILE A 171 -10.03 -7.61 8.17
CA ILE A 171 -9.44 -8.31 7.02
C ILE A 171 -10.52 -8.98 6.17
N LEU A 172 -11.42 -9.76 6.79
CA LEU A 172 -12.47 -10.51 6.08
C LEU A 172 -13.49 -9.60 5.37
N SER A 173 -13.58 -8.32 5.76
CA SER A 173 -14.49 -7.36 5.12
C SER A 173 -14.11 -7.05 3.66
N TYR A 174 -12.82 -7.11 3.30
CA TYR A 174 -12.32 -6.77 1.97
C TYR A 174 -11.63 -7.92 1.22
N VAL A 175 -11.40 -9.08 1.87
CA VAL A 175 -10.85 -10.27 1.18
C VAL A 175 -11.71 -10.64 -0.03
N GLY A 176 -11.09 -10.69 -1.22
CA GLY A 176 -11.77 -11.02 -2.48
C GLY A 176 -12.60 -9.90 -3.10
N LYS A 177 -12.76 -8.76 -2.41
CA LYS A 177 -13.48 -7.58 -2.92
C LYS A 177 -12.55 -6.65 -3.71
N PRO A 178 -13.08 -5.76 -4.58
CA PRO A 178 -12.27 -4.76 -5.25
C PRO A 178 -11.68 -3.76 -4.26
N VAL A 179 -10.39 -3.45 -4.42
CA VAL A 179 -9.64 -2.42 -3.69
C VAL A 179 -9.11 -1.43 -4.71
N ARG A 180 -9.46 -0.14 -4.55
CA ARG A 180 -9.09 0.93 -5.48
C ARG A 180 -7.67 1.40 -5.20
N LEU A 181 -6.79 1.35 -6.19
CA LEU A 181 -5.39 1.77 -6.08
C LEU A 181 -5.03 2.80 -7.15
N TRP A 182 -4.23 3.80 -6.79
CA TRP A 182 -3.58 4.67 -7.75
C TRP A 182 -2.31 4.01 -8.28
N ARG A 183 -2.31 3.60 -9.54
CA ARG A 183 -1.18 2.91 -10.20
C ARG A 183 -1.16 3.21 -11.69
N GLY A 184 0.01 3.32 -12.27
CA GLY A 184 0.14 3.69 -13.67
C GLY A 184 -0.44 5.08 -13.95
N ARG A 185 -0.38 6.02 -13.00
CA ARG A 185 -0.98 7.36 -13.11
C ARG A 185 -2.50 7.36 -13.36
N ARG A 186 -3.21 6.32 -12.90
CA ARG A 186 -4.68 6.25 -12.92
C ARG A 186 -5.24 5.39 -11.78
N TRP A 187 -6.51 5.60 -11.46
CA TRP A 187 -7.24 4.73 -10.54
C TRP A 187 -7.56 3.38 -11.20
N GLN A 188 -7.25 2.29 -10.52
CA GLN A 188 -7.52 0.92 -10.98
C GLN A 188 -7.99 0.05 -9.81
N ASN A 189 -8.77 -0.99 -10.11
CA ASN A 189 -9.17 -1.97 -9.11
C ASN A 189 -8.17 -3.13 -9.05
N ALA A 190 -7.72 -3.46 -7.85
CA ALA A 190 -7.09 -4.72 -7.51
C ALA A 190 -8.05 -5.56 -6.65
N THR A 191 -7.69 -6.80 -6.34
CA THR A 191 -8.51 -7.67 -5.49
C THR A 191 -7.89 -7.75 -4.09
N GLY A 192 -8.69 -7.49 -3.05
CA GLY A 192 -8.25 -7.58 -1.67
C GLY A 192 -7.72 -8.98 -1.34
N TRP A 193 -6.61 -9.01 -0.60
CA TRP A 193 -5.86 -10.21 -0.27
C TRP A 193 -5.18 -10.94 -1.45
N HIS A 194 -5.14 -10.34 -2.65
CA HIS A 194 -4.27 -10.77 -3.75
C HIS A 194 -2.89 -10.07 -3.64
N MET A 195 -2.15 -9.96 -4.76
CA MET A 195 -0.84 -9.31 -4.86
C MET A 195 0.17 -9.81 -3.82
N LEU A 196 0.18 -11.13 -3.61
CA LEU A 196 1.07 -11.82 -2.68
C LEU A 196 2.53 -11.40 -2.89
N LYS A 197 3.20 -11.04 -1.81
CA LYS A 197 4.62 -10.67 -1.79
C LYS A 197 5.29 -11.38 -0.63
N ARG A 198 6.44 -11.98 -0.91
CA ARG A 198 7.33 -12.47 0.14
C ARG A 198 8.25 -11.32 0.54
N GLU A 199 7.99 -10.76 1.71
CA GLU A 199 8.72 -9.62 2.26
C GLU A 199 9.86 -10.12 3.15
N ASN A 200 11.02 -9.49 3.02
CA ASN A 200 12.16 -9.68 3.91
C ASN A 200 12.33 -8.41 4.74
N TYR A 201 12.28 -8.54 6.06
CA TYR A 201 12.57 -7.47 7.01
C TYR A 201 13.97 -7.69 7.56
N VAL A 202 14.82 -6.70 7.37
CA VAL A 202 16.23 -6.75 7.75
C VAL A 202 16.54 -5.47 8.52
N VAL A 203 17.15 -5.63 9.68
CA VAL A 203 17.74 -4.58 10.50
C VAL A 203 19.13 -5.09 10.89
N ALA A 204 20.17 -4.29 10.68
CA ALA A 204 21.55 -4.65 10.99
C ALA A 204 21.69 -5.14 12.44
N GLY A 205 22.39 -6.26 12.65
CA GLY A 205 22.57 -6.87 13.97
C GLY A 205 21.40 -7.73 14.47
N HIS A 206 20.27 -7.79 13.75
CA HIS A 206 19.11 -8.59 14.15
C HIS A 206 18.80 -9.72 13.16
N ARG A 207 18.20 -10.80 13.65
CA ARG A 207 17.81 -11.94 12.80
C ARG A 207 16.71 -11.51 11.81
N PRO A 208 16.90 -11.69 10.49
CA PRO A 208 15.92 -11.25 9.50
C PRO A 208 14.61 -12.03 9.64
N LEU A 209 13.51 -11.39 9.23
CA LEU A 209 12.17 -11.99 9.18
C LEU A 209 11.73 -12.11 7.73
N ARG A 210 11.16 -13.26 7.37
CA ARG A 210 10.58 -13.50 6.05
C ARG A 210 9.10 -13.84 6.20
N ARG A 211 8.23 -13.08 5.54
CA ARG A 211 6.77 -13.21 5.70
C ARG A 211 6.07 -13.15 4.35
N LEU A 212 4.95 -13.84 4.23
CA LEU A 212 4.07 -13.72 3.06
C LEU A 212 2.96 -12.74 3.40
N VAL A 213 2.93 -11.62 2.69
CA VAL A 213 1.96 -10.53 2.87
C VAL A 213 1.10 -10.39 1.61
N ALA A 214 -0.10 -9.85 1.78
CA ALA A 214 -1.11 -9.68 0.73
C ALA A 214 -1.69 -8.26 0.77
N LEU A 215 -2.30 -7.82 -0.32
CA LEU A 215 -2.96 -6.52 -0.41
C LEU A 215 -4.03 -6.38 0.68
N ALA A 216 -3.96 -5.31 1.45
CA ALA A 216 -4.95 -4.96 2.46
C ALA A 216 -5.43 -3.53 2.22
N ASP A 217 -6.73 -3.28 2.43
CA ASP A 217 -7.33 -1.96 2.18
C ASP A 217 -7.21 -1.07 3.42
N VAL A 218 -6.61 0.10 3.24
CA VAL A 218 -6.26 1.06 4.30
C VAL A 218 -6.40 2.50 3.80
N PRO A 219 -6.50 3.51 4.71
CA PRO A 219 -6.67 4.91 4.33
C PRO A 219 -5.49 5.47 3.52
N ASP A 220 -4.28 4.97 3.75
CA ASP A 220 -3.05 5.38 3.06
C ASP A 220 -3.15 5.31 1.53
N HIS A 221 -4.01 4.44 0.98
CA HIS A 221 -4.24 4.35 -0.46
C HIS A 221 -4.83 5.62 -1.08
N ASP A 222 -5.43 6.49 -0.28
CA ASP A 222 -5.87 7.83 -0.69
C ASP A 222 -4.98 8.90 -0.07
N LEU A 223 -4.79 8.84 1.26
CA LEU A 223 -4.15 9.92 1.99
C LEU A 223 -2.72 10.21 1.51
N LEU A 224 -1.92 9.17 1.22
CA LEU A 224 -0.56 9.34 0.70
C LEU A 224 -0.54 9.66 -0.80
N VAL A 225 -1.58 9.29 -1.55
CA VAL A 225 -1.69 9.64 -2.97
C VAL A 225 -1.97 11.14 -3.12
N GLU A 226 -2.85 11.67 -2.27
CA GLU A 226 -3.26 13.07 -2.29
C GLU A 226 -2.26 13.98 -1.58
N GLY A 227 -1.67 13.52 -0.48
CA GLY A 227 -0.81 14.32 0.40
C GLY A 227 0.67 14.39 0.00
N ILE A 228 1.13 13.59 -0.96
CA ILE A 228 2.56 13.52 -1.33
C ILE A 228 2.81 14.05 -2.75
N ALA A 229 3.85 14.88 -2.88
CA ALA A 229 4.31 15.42 -4.15
C ALA A 229 4.59 14.31 -5.17
N GLY A 230 4.08 14.48 -6.39
CA GLY A 230 4.20 13.50 -7.47
C GLY A 230 3.15 12.40 -7.46
N ARG A 231 2.13 12.46 -6.59
CA ARG A 231 0.97 11.53 -6.54
C ARG A 231 1.41 10.06 -6.70
N PRO A 232 2.22 9.55 -5.75
CA PRO A 232 2.88 8.26 -5.90
C PRO A 232 1.86 7.12 -5.95
N SER A 233 2.25 5.99 -6.56
CA SER A 233 1.48 4.76 -6.36
C SER A 233 1.65 4.28 -4.93
N VAL A 234 0.56 3.97 -4.22
CA VAL A 234 0.63 3.52 -2.82
C VAL A 234 0.07 2.12 -2.69
N VAL A 235 0.89 1.17 -2.21
CA VAL A 235 0.46 -0.21 -1.97
C VAL A 235 0.79 -0.62 -0.54
N PHE A 236 -0.23 -0.89 0.25
CA PHE A 236 -0.14 -1.49 1.57
C PHE A 236 -0.34 -3.00 1.50
N ARG A 237 0.50 -3.75 2.22
CA ARG A 237 0.33 -5.19 2.40
C ARG A 237 0.38 -5.57 3.86
N ALA A 238 -0.50 -6.48 4.25
CA ALA A 238 -0.51 -7.08 5.57
C ALA A 238 -0.38 -8.60 5.45
N GLY A 239 0.23 -9.23 6.44
CA GLY A 239 0.25 -10.68 6.54
C GLY A 239 0.51 -11.17 7.95
N PRO A 240 -0.20 -12.21 8.40
CA PRO A 240 0.11 -12.84 9.67
C PRO A 240 1.48 -13.54 9.61
N GLU A 241 1.90 -14.04 10.76
CA GLU A 241 3.14 -14.78 10.89
C GLU A 241 3.21 -16.03 10.00
N PHE A 242 2.10 -16.78 9.91
CA PHE A 242 2.10 -18.05 9.22
C PHE A 242 1.68 -17.93 7.75
N THR A 243 2.53 -18.46 6.87
CA THR A 243 2.30 -18.44 5.42
C THR A 243 1.02 -19.15 5.01
N PHE A 244 0.66 -20.25 5.68
CA PHE A 244 -0.56 -21.00 5.35
C PHE A 244 -1.84 -20.18 5.59
N GLN A 245 -1.87 -19.29 6.60
CA GLN A 245 -3.02 -18.44 6.86
C GLN A 245 -3.23 -17.44 5.72
N THR A 246 -2.14 -16.81 5.25
CA THR A 246 -2.18 -15.92 4.08
C THR A 246 -2.68 -16.65 2.84
N LEU A 247 -2.17 -17.87 2.58
CA LEU A 247 -2.55 -18.67 1.42
C LEU A 247 -4.00 -19.18 1.51
N ALA A 248 -4.47 -19.58 2.69
CA ALA A 248 -5.86 -20.01 2.90
C ALA A 248 -6.84 -18.88 2.59
N LEU A 249 -6.58 -17.67 3.12
CA LEU A 249 -7.38 -16.49 2.81
C LEU A 249 -7.29 -16.10 1.33
N TRP A 250 -6.11 -16.26 0.70
CA TRP A 250 -5.95 -16.05 -0.74
C TRP A 250 -6.79 -17.03 -1.57
N LEU A 251 -6.83 -18.31 -1.20
CA LEU A 251 -7.71 -19.29 -1.87
C LEU A 251 -9.19 -18.93 -1.69
N LEU A 252 -9.61 -18.60 -0.47
CA LEU A 252 -10.99 -18.18 -0.19
C LEU A 252 -11.38 -16.87 -0.91
N SER A 253 -10.42 -15.98 -1.15
CA SER A 253 -10.67 -14.73 -1.85
C SER A 253 -11.17 -14.92 -3.28
N TRP A 254 -10.81 -16.02 -3.95
CA TRP A 254 -11.30 -16.35 -5.29
C TRP A 254 -12.79 -16.70 -5.31
N LEU A 255 -13.33 -17.30 -4.24
CA LEU A 255 -14.77 -17.58 -4.13
C LEU A 255 -15.58 -16.29 -4.13
N VAL A 256 -15.05 -15.23 -3.51
CA VAL A 256 -15.67 -13.90 -3.53
C VAL A 256 -15.40 -13.20 -4.86
N ALA A 257 -14.18 -13.26 -5.39
CA ALA A 257 -13.81 -12.60 -6.64
C ALA A 257 -14.55 -13.17 -7.87
N TRP A 258 -14.91 -14.46 -7.85
CA TRP A 258 -15.74 -15.11 -8.87
C TRP A 258 -17.25 -14.93 -8.63
N GLY A 259 -17.65 -14.27 -7.53
CA GLY A 259 -19.04 -14.01 -7.19
C GLY A 259 -19.80 -15.22 -6.60
N TRP A 260 -19.12 -16.29 -6.20
CA TRP A 260 -19.76 -17.45 -5.54
C TRP A 260 -20.17 -17.14 -4.10
N LEU A 261 -19.45 -16.22 -3.45
CA LEU A 261 -19.78 -15.69 -2.12
C LEU A 261 -19.80 -14.17 -2.15
N ALA A 262 -20.77 -13.53 -1.48
CA ALA A 262 -20.82 -12.06 -1.39
C ALA A 262 -19.73 -11.48 -0.47
N SER A 263 -19.39 -12.17 0.62
CA SER A 263 -18.36 -11.75 1.58
C SER A 263 -17.96 -12.89 2.51
N LEU A 264 -16.72 -12.86 3.01
CA LEU A 264 -16.26 -13.73 4.09
C LEU A 264 -16.53 -13.17 5.49
N GLY A 265 -17.08 -11.94 5.61
CA GLY A 265 -17.30 -11.27 6.90
C GLY A 265 -18.15 -12.07 7.88
N ASN A 266 -19.15 -12.81 7.38
CA ASN A 266 -20.05 -13.62 8.19
C ASN A 266 -19.39 -14.91 8.73
N ILE A 267 -18.27 -15.34 8.14
CA ILE A 267 -17.53 -16.55 8.54
C ILE A 267 -16.58 -16.25 9.72
N SER A 268 -16.35 -14.96 10.03
CA SER A 268 -15.45 -14.51 11.11
C SER A 268 -15.70 -15.23 12.44
N ARG A 269 -16.96 -15.42 12.84
CA ARG A 269 -17.34 -16.05 14.12
C ARG A 269 -16.89 -17.51 14.24
N SER A 270 -16.87 -18.25 13.12
CA SER A 270 -16.51 -19.67 13.09
C SER A 270 -15.00 -19.91 12.97
N LEU A 271 -14.23 -18.91 12.52
CA LEU A 271 -12.77 -19.00 12.34
C LEU A 271 -11.96 -18.63 13.59
N LEU A 272 -12.57 -17.92 14.55
CA LEU A 272 -11.92 -17.49 15.80
C LEU A 272 -11.34 -18.64 16.65
N PRO A 273 -12.03 -19.79 16.83
CA PRO A 273 -11.49 -20.90 17.61
C PRO A 273 -10.21 -21.48 16.98
N LEU A 274 -10.16 -21.56 15.65
CA LEU A 274 -9.01 -22.06 14.90
C LEU A 274 -7.81 -21.10 14.97
N GLN A 275 -8.05 -19.79 15.00
CA GLN A 275 -6.99 -18.80 15.21
C GLN A 275 -6.40 -18.89 16.63
N GLY A 276 -7.25 -19.07 17.65
CA GLY A 276 -6.81 -19.24 19.05
C GLY A 276 -5.88 -20.44 19.26
N LEU A 277 -6.10 -21.54 18.54
CA LEU A 277 -5.21 -22.71 18.56
C LEU A 277 -3.81 -22.39 18.01
N THR A 278 -3.74 -21.61 16.94
CA THR A 278 -2.47 -21.24 16.29
C THR A 278 -1.72 -20.11 17.00
N ALA A 279 -2.40 -19.32 17.85
CA ALA A 279 -1.81 -18.20 18.58
C ALA A 279 -0.73 -18.65 19.60
N ARG A 280 -0.78 -19.91 20.05
CA ARG A 280 0.20 -20.50 20.97
C ARG A 280 1.50 -20.94 20.30
N PHE A 281 1.50 -21.16 18.98
CA PHE A 281 2.65 -21.69 18.24
C PHE A 281 3.44 -20.61 17.48
N GLY A 282 3.05 -19.33 17.59
CA GLY A 282 3.71 -18.20 16.93
C GLY A 282 4.84 -17.59 17.75
N THR A 283 5.75 -16.89 17.08
CA THR A 283 6.79 -16.07 17.72
C THR A 283 6.20 -14.76 18.23
N ALA A 284 6.95 -14.05 19.08
CA ALA A 284 6.56 -12.73 19.59
C ALA A 284 7.06 -11.59 18.67
N ARG A 285 7.52 -11.90 17.44
CA ARG A 285 8.19 -10.94 16.56
C ARG A 285 7.23 -10.38 15.51
N SER A 286 7.17 -9.06 15.40
CA SER A 286 6.44 -8.33 14.37
C SER A 286 7.41 -7.45 13.58
N ALA A 287 7.06 -7.07 12.36
CA ALA A 287 7.89 -6.21 11.55
C ALA A 287 7.06 -5.28 10.66
N VAL A 288 7.63 -4.10 10.39
CA VAL A 288 7.09 -3.11 9.48
C VAL A 288 8.20 -2.70 8.52
N THR A 289 7.84 -2.45 7.27
CA THR A 289 8.73 -1.76 6.33
C THR A 289 7.93 -0.78 5.49
N ILE A 290 8.55 0.36 5.23
CA ILE A 290 8.01 1.43 4.39
C ILE A 290 9.13 1.85 3.45
N GLU A 291 8.87 1.75 2.16
CA GLU A 291 9.81 2.13 1.11
C GLU A 291 9.20 3.25 0.27
N ALA A 292 9.95 4.34 0.12
CA ALA A 292 9.63 5.44 -0.77
C ALA A 292 10.68 5.51 -1.88
N LYS A 293 10.22 5.52 -3.13
CA LYS A 293 11.04 5.73 -4.32
C LYS A 293 10.68 7.09 -4.92
N GLY A 294 11.65 7.97 -5.05
CA GLY A 294 11.45 9.30 -5.62
C GLY A 294 12.72 9.91 -6.18
N ILE A 295 12.59 11.14 -6.68
CA ILE A 295 13.71 11.91 -7.23
C ILE A 295 14.11 12.92 -6.16
N ALA A 296 15.37 12.89 -5.73
CA ALA A 296 15.97 13.85 -4.80
C ALA A 296 17.23 14.44 -5.45
N GLN A 297 17.26 15.77 -5.59
CA GLN A 297 18.36 16.48 -6.26
C GLN A 297 18.66 15.95 -7.68
N GLY A 298 17.62 15.53 -8.42
CA GLY A 298 17.76 14.95 -9.76
C GLY A 298 18.23 13.49 -9.78
N ILE A 299 18.50 12.89 -8.62
CA ILE A 299 18.93 11.49 -8.50
C ILE A 299 17.73 10.64 -8.04
N MET A 300 17.52 9.52 -8.71
CA MET A 300 16.52 8.53 -8.28
C MET A 300 17.02 7.79 -7.03
N ARG A 301 16.31 7.96 -5.91
CA ARG A 301 16.66 7.35 -4.63
C ARG A 301 15.51 6.51 -4.08
N ALA A 302 15.83 5.32 -3.62
CA ALA A 302 14.94 4.47 -2.85
C ALA A 302 15.38 4.53 -1.38
N ARG A 303 14.49 4.99 -0.50
CA ARG A 303 14.72 4.95 0.94
C ARG A 303 13.74 4.00 1.58
N ARG A 304 14.25 3.16 2.46
CA ARG A 304 13.49 2.11 3.11
C ARG A 304 13.74 2.14 4.61
N TRP A 305 12.68 2.43 5.36
CA TRP A 305 12.66 2.26 6.80
C TRP A 305 12.14 0.85 7.13
N THR A 306 12.82 0.15 8.02
CA THR A 306 12.43 -1.17 8.52
C THR A 306 12.46 -1.16 10.03
N LEU A 307 11.41 -1.70 10.65
CA LEU A 307 11.29 -1.88 12.09
C LEU A 307 11.02 -3.35 12.39
N ILE A 308 11.74 -3.91 13.35
CA ILE A 308 11.47 -5.22 13.95
C ILE A 308 11.17 -5.01 15.42
N ALA A 309 10.02 -5.50 15.86
CA ALA A 309 9.62 -5.53 17.26
C ALA A 309 9.68 -6.96 17.78
N GLU A 310 10.32 -7.16 18.92
CA GLU A 310 10.48 -8.43 19.61
C GLU A 310 9.65 -8.46 20.90
N ASN A 311 9.71 -9.56 21.65
CA ASN A 311 9.01 -9.74 22.94
C ASN A 311 7.48 -9.51 22.95
N GLY A 312 6.84 -9.37 21.79
CA GLY A 312 5.41 -9.11 21.65
C GLY A 312 5.07 -7.63 21.55
N ASP A 313 6.06 -6.74 21.59
CA ASP A 313 5.88 -5.29 21.64
C ASP A 313 5.34 -4.70 20.33
N GLY A 314 5.36 -5.47 19.24
CA GLY A 314 4.69 -5.10 18.00
C GLY A 314 3.18 -4.85 18.17
N ALA A 315 2.54 -5.43 19.19
CA ALA A 315 1.13 -5.17 19.51
C ALA A 315 0.90 -3.81 20.21
N GLU A 316 1.96 -3.16 20.71
CA GLU A 316 1.90 -1.84 21.33
C GLU A 316 1.88 -0.72 20.28
N ILE A 317 2.59 -0.92 19.15
CA ILE A 317 2.80 0.08 18.10
C ILE A 317 1.49 0.74 17.61
N PRO A 318 0.41 0.00 17.31
CA PRO A 318 -0.84 0.61 16.83
C PRO A 318 -1.52 1.55 17.84
N THR A 319 -1.12 1.52 19.12
CA THR A 319 -1.71 2.37 20.17
C THR A 319 -0.90 3.64 20.45
N LEU A 320 0.36 3.69 20.00
CA LEU A 320 1.27 4.80 20.28
C LEU A 320 0.79 6.13 19.70
N PRO A 321 0.23 6.21 18.46
CA PRO A 321 -0.25 7.49 17.95
C PRO A 321 -1.37 8.09 18.80
N ALA A 322 -2.33 7.26 19.25
CA ALA A 322 -3.40 7.74 20.14
C ALA A 322 -2.86 8.25 21.48
N GLN A 323 -1.84 7.59 22.05
CA GLN A 323 -1.15 8.07 23.25
C GLN A 323 -0.48 9.44 23.01
N LEU A 324 0.28 9.58 21.91
CA LEU A 324 0.97 10.82 21.55
C LEU A 324 0.00 11.97 21.30
N LEU A 325 -1.10 11.72 20.61
CA LEU A 325 -2.14 12.71 20.34
C LEU A 325 -2.91 13.10 21.60
N ALA A 326 -3.17 12.16 22.52
CA ALA A 326 -3.78 12.48 23.82
C ALA A 326 -2.87 13.40 24.65
N ARG A 327 -1.53 13.17 24.63
CA ARG A 327 -0.54 14.09 25.23
C ARG A 327 -0.58 15.46 24.55
N ALA A 328 -0.54 15.50 23.22
CA ALA A 328 -0.59 16.75 22.46
C ALA A 328 -1.86 17.57 22.74
N LEU A 329 -3.00 16.88 22.87
CA LEU A 329 -4.28 17.50 23.22
C LEU A 329 -4.29 18.03 24.66
N ARG A 330 -3.72 17.27 25.61
CA ARG A 330 -3.53 17.73 26.99
C ARG A 330 -2.70 19.00 27.05
N ASP A 331 -1.64 19.06 26.26
CA ASP A 331 -0.66 20.16 26.23
C ASP A 331 -1.13 21.35 25.36
N GLY A 332 -2.33 21.29 24.77
CA GLY A 332 -2.89 22.39 23.96
C GLY A 332 -2.24 22.56 22.58
N ARG A 333 -1.55 21.53 22.07
CA ARG A 333 -0.85 21.54 20.77
C ARG A 333 -1.72 21.16 19.57
N LEU A 334 -2.97 20.76 19.81
CA LEU A 334 -3.92 20.40 18.76
C LEU A 334 -5.03 21.44 18.68
N LEU A 335 -5.33 21.89 17.47
CA LEU A 335 -6.41 22.85 17.21
C LEU A 335 -7.79 22.16 17.23
N PRO A 336 -8.89 22.91 17.38
CA PRO A 336 -10.23 22.40 17.08
C PRO A 336 -10.39 21.97 15.61
N GLY A 337 -11.44 21.20 15.33
CA GLY A 337 -11.77 20.67 13.99
C GLY A 337 -11.57 19.17 13.85
N ALA A 338 -12.04 18.62 12.72
CA ALA A 338 -12.06 17.20 12.40
C ALA A 338 -11.13 16.87 11.22
N ARG A 339 -10.25 15.89 11.41
CA ARG A 339 -9.24 15.49 10.43
C ARG A 339 -8.71 14.08 10.69
N HIS A 340 -8.01 13.50 9.72
CA HIS A 340 -7.28 12.25 9.94
C HIS A 340 -5.98 12.50 10.70
N ALA A 341 -5.42 11.46 11.32
CA ALA A 341 -4.17 11.51 12.06
C ALA A 341 -2.93 11.66 11.18
N GLY A 342 -3.06 11.39 9.88
CA GLY A 342 -1.96 11.52 8.92
C GLY A 342 -1.34 12.91 8.93
N GLY A 343 -0.02 12.99 9.09
CA GLY A 343 0.73 14.26 9.13
C GLY A 343 0.68 15.02 10.46
N LEU A 344 -0.01 14.52 11.49
CA LEU A 344 -0.06 15.17 12.81
C LEU A 344 1.10 14.83 13.74
N LEU A 345 1.85 13.77 13.42
CA LEU A 345 2.97 13.26 14.19
C LEU A 345 4.19 13.09 13.29
N SER A 346 5.38 13.29 13.85
CA SER A 346 6.66 13.01 13.21
C SER A 346 7.18 11.64 13.61
N LEU A 347 8.12 11.07 12.85
CA LEU A 347 8.78 9.82 13.23
C LEU A 347 9.54 9.96 14.57
N GLU A 348 10.06 11.16 14.86
CA GLU A 348 10.77 11.44 16.12
C GLU A 348 9.85 11.33 17.34
N ASP A 349 8.58 11.75 17.22
CA ASP A 349 7.60 11.58 18.30
C ASP A 349 7.45 10.10 18.70
N PHE A 350 7.47 9.19 17.72
CA PHE A 350 7.39 7.75 17.96
C PHE A 350 8.66 7.17 18.58
N ARG A 351 9.84 7.64 18.16
CA ARG A 351 11.12 7.18 18.72
C ARG A 351 11.19 7.39 20.23
N THR A 352 10.55 8.43 20.75
CA THR A 352 10.48 8.65 22.20
C THR A 352 9.85 7.46 22.93
N LEU A 353 8.83 6.81 22.34
CA LEU A 353 8.12 5.66 22.90
C LEU A 353 8.73 4.32 22.46
N PHE A 354 9.42 4.25 21.32
CA PHE A 354 10.11 3.04 20.89
C PHE A 354 11.24 2.65 21.84
N ARG A 355 11.87 3.62 22.52
CA ARG A 355 12.95 3.36 23.50
C ARG A 355 12.52 2.48 24.67
N ASP A 356 11.22 2.48 25.01
CA ASP A 356 10.66 1.68 26.10
C ASP A 356 10.21 0.29 25.63
N LEU A 357 10.45 -0.06 24.37
CA LEU A 357 10.01 -1.29 23.72
C LEU A 357 11.20 -2.04 23.14
N ALA A 358 11.08 -3.36 22.98
CA ALA A 358 12.05 -4.20 22.28
C ALA A 358 11.94 -3.99 20.76
N ILE A 359 12.26 -2.78 20.31
CA ILE A 359 12.17 -2.32 18.94
C ILE A 359 13.56 -2.01 18.39
N SER A 360 13.80 -2.43 17.16
CA SER A 360 14.99 -2.09 16.40
C SER A 360 14.57 -1.57 15.04
N GLU A 361 15.11 -0.42 14.65
CA GLU A 361 14.79 0.22 13.37
C GLU A 361 16.06 0.60 12.59
N GLU A 362 15.94 0.60 11.28
CA GLU A 362 17.00 1.01 10.35
C GLU A 362 16.40 1.69 9.14
N THR A 363 17.06 2.75 8.66
CA THR A 363 16.76 3.36 7.36
C THR A 363 17.92 3.13 6.41
N THR A 364 17.64 2.50 5.27
CA THR A 364 18.61 2.31 4.20
C THR A 364 18.26 3.21 3.02
N GLU A 365 19.28 3.68 2.32
CA GLU A 365 19.14 4.46 1.09
C GLU A 365 19.94 3.79 -0.03
N THR A 366 19.34 3.70 -1.21
CA THR A 366 20.02 3.21 -2.41
C THR A 366 19.72 4.14 -3.59
N SER A 367 20.76 4.46 -4.38
CA SER A 367 20.59 5.14 -5.66
C SER A 367 20.16 4.14 -6.73
N TYR A 368 19.24 4.55 -7.60
CA TYR A 368 18.76 3.72 -8.70
C TYR A 368 19.22 4.27 -10.06
N LYS A 369 19.60 3.36 -10.96
CA LYS A 369 19.85 3.67 -12.37
C LYS A 369 18.78 2.96 -13.21
N PRO A 370 18.01 3.69 -14.05
CA PRO A 370 17.02 3.10 -14.95
C PRO A 370 17.59 1.98 -15.80
N LEU A 371 16.73 1.02 -16.19
CA LEU A 371 17.14 -0.16 -16.94
C LEU A 371 17.89 0.19 -18.22
N TYR A 372 17.32 1.08 -19.02
CA TYR A 372 17.91 1.49 -20.29
C TYR A 372 19.23 2.23 -20.12
N LEU A 373 19.38 3.04 -19.06
CA LEU A 373 20.65 3.68 -18.74
C LEU A 373 21.73 2.67 -18.34
N ARG A 374 21.37 1.58 -17.64
CA ARG A 374 22.33 0.51 -17.30
C ARG A 374 22.84 -0.23 -18.54
N ILE A 375 21.96 -0.45 -19.51
CA ILE A 375 22.26 -1.20 -20.73
C ILE A 375 22.99 -0.33 -21.77
N MET A 376 22.45 0.85 -22.08
CA MET A 376 23.02 1.74 -23.11
C MET A 376 24.22 2.54 -22.62
N GLY A 377 24.39 2.68 -21.30
CA GLY A 377 25.48 3.45 -20.71
C GLY A 377 25.47 4.92 -21.17
N PRO A 378 26.63 5.50 -21.54
CA PRO A 378 26.73 6.91 -21.99
C PRO A 378 25.87 7.25 -23.21
N ALA A 379 25.52 6.27 -24.05
CA ALA A 379 24.67 6.49 -25.22
C ALA A 379 23.27 6.98 -24.81
N PHE A 380 22.76 6.58 -23.65
CA PHE A 380 21.46 7.01 -23.14
C PHE A 380 21.35 8.53 -23.02
N ALA A 381 22.45 9.22 -22.68
CA ALA A 381 22.46 10.67 -22.54
C ALA A 381 22.27 11.40 -23.88
N HIS A 382 22.52 10.74 -25.02
CA HIS A 382 22.37 11.31 -26.36
C HIS A 382 20.95 11.18 -26.91
N LEU A 383 20.08 10.40 -26.26
CA LEU A 383 18.68 10.28 -26.62
C LEU A 383 17.93 11.60 -26.41
N ALA A 384 16.94 11.85 -27.26
CA ALA A 384 16.03 12.99 -27.09
C ALA A 384 15.32 12.94 -25.72
N LYS A 385 15.00 14.12 -25.17
CA LYS A 385 14.42 14.26 -23.83
C LYS A 385 13.13 13.45 -23.64
N SER A 386 12.24 13.44 -24.64
CA SER A 386 10.98 12.68 -24.59
C SER A 386 11.21 11.17 -24.57
N VAL A 387 12.23 10.68 -25.28
CA VAL A 387 12.63 9.26 -25.27
C VAL A 387 13.22 8.89 -23.91
N ARG A 388 14.13 9.69 -23.36
CA ARG A 388 14.68 9.44 -22.02
C ARG A 388 13.59 9.40 -20.95
N ALA A 389 12.64 10.34 -20.99
CA ALA A 389 11.56 10.42 -20.01
C ALA A 389 10.68 9.16 -19.97
N MET A 390 10.51 8.46 -21.10
CA MET A 390 9.77 7.20 -21.17
C MET A 390 10.52 6.01 -20.55
N HIS A 391 11.85 6.08 -20.53
CA HIS A 391 12.75 5.01 -20.06
C HIS A 391 13.45 5.31 -18.73
N GLU A 392 13.15 6.46 -18.14
CA GLU A 392 13.53 6.86 -16.78
C GLU A 392 12.55 6.29 -15.74
N VAL A 393 12.18 5.00 -15.90
CA VAL A 393 11.20 4.34 -15.05
C VAL A 393 11.78 4.06 -13.67
N PHE A 394 11.09 4.53 -12.64
CA PHE A 394 11.46 4.28 -11.25
C PHE A 394 10.22 4.19 -10.35
N GLY A 395 10.04 3.07 -9.65
CA GLY A 395 8.83 2.81 -8.87
C GLY A 395 7.59 2.58 -9.74
N ASP A 396 6.79 3.63 -9.99
CA ASP A 396 5.56 3.57 -10.78
C ASP A 396 5.39 4.85 -11.62
N GLY A 397 4.86 4.68 -12.83
CA GLY A 397 4.66 5.77 -13.78
C GLY A 397 3.65 5.40 -14.85
N GLY A 398 3.31 6.34 -15.72
CA GLY A 398 2.41 6.08 -16.83
C GLY A 398 2.55 7.08 -17.95
N ALA A 399 2.13 6.68 -19.13
CA ALA A 399 2.08 7.50 -20.33
C ALA A 399 0.75 7.31 -21.05
N LYS A 400 0.33 8.31 -21.82
CA LYS A 400 -0.88 8.29 -22.65
C LYS A 400 -0.58 8.76 -24.06
N GLY A 401 -1.37 8.32 -25.02
CA GLY A 401 -1.28 8.77 -26.40
C GLY A 401 -2.20 7.98 -27.32
N GLU A 402 -1.80 7.87 -28.58
CA GLU A 402 -2.59 7.18 -29.61
C GLU A 402 -1.71 6.16 -30.35
N ALA A 403 -2.34 5.05 -30.76
CA ALA A 403 -1.70 4.04 -31.56
C ALA A 403 -2.58 3.60 -32.72
N ILE A 404 -1.96 3.36 -33.87
CA ILE A 404 -2.57 2.73 -35.04
C ILE A 404 -2.03 1.31 -35.11
N VAL A 405 -2.94 0.34 -35.15
CA VAL A 405 -2.63 -1.09 -35.19
C VAL A 405 -3.05 -1.67 -36.53
N THR A 406 -2.16 -2.36 -37.18
CA THR A 406 -2.42 -3.22 -38.34
C THR A 406 -2.14 -4.67 -38.00
N ARG A 407 -2.93 -5.60 -38.53
CA ARG A 407 -2.80 -7.04 -38.25
C ARG A 407 -2.62 -7.85 -39.53
N GLY A 408 -2.01 -9.02 -39.39
CA GLY A 408 -2.03 -10.05 -40.41
C GLY A 408 -3.44 -10.53 -40.75
N HIS A 409 -3.65 -10.89 -42.01
CA HIS A 409 -4.94 -11.34 -42.51
C HIS A 409 -5.18 -12.85 -42.34
N SER A 410 -4.12 -13.64 -42.13
CA SER A 410 -4.17 -15.11 -42.09
C SER A 410 -4.77 -15.67 -40.78
N PRO A 411 -5.45 -16.84 -40.80
CA PRO A 411 -6.00 -17.44 -39.58
C PRO A 411 -4.95 -17.70 -38.49
N VAL A 412 -3.74 -18.11 -38.88
CA VAL A 412 -2.62 -18.37 -37.97
C VAL A 412 -2.17 -17.09 -37.26
N THR A 413 -2.04 -15.97 -37.97
CA THR A 413 -1.65 -14.68 -37.36
C THR A 413 -2.71 -14.19 -36.37
N ARG A 414 -4.00 -14.41 -36.65
CA ARG A 414 -5.09 -14.09 -35.70
C ARG A 414 -5.05 -14.94 -34.43
N LEU A 415 -4.73 -16.22 -34.56
CA LEU A 415 -4.57 -17.12 -33.41
C LEU A 415 -3.39 -16.66 -32.53
N VAL A 416 -2.23 -16.42 -33.14
CA VAL A 416 -1.05 -15.89 -32.44
C VAL A 416 -1.38 -14.57 -31.75
N ALA A 417 -2.02 -13.62 -32.45
CA ALA A 417 -2.40 -12.34 -31.87
C ALA A 417 -3.35 -12.51 -30.66
N ARG A 418 -4.27 -13.47 -30.70
CA ARG A 418 -5.15 -13.79 -29.56
C ARG A 418 -4.39 -14.40 -28.39
N VAL A 419 -3.43 -15.29 -28.64
CA VAL A 419 -2.58 -15.91 -27.60
C VAL A 419 -1.73 -14.86 -26.87
N PHE A 420 -1.15 -13.92 -27.61
CA PHE A 420 -0.34 -12.84 -27.04
C PHE A 420 -1.16 -11.65 -26.52
N GLY A 421 -2.48 -11.63 -26.78
CA GLY A 421 -3.37 -10.55 -26.36
C GLY A 421 -3.13 -9.23 -27.10
N PHE A 422 -2.62 -9.28 -28.33
CA PHE A 422 -2.39 -8.09 -29.14
C PHE A 422 -3.71 -7.37 -29.46
N PRO A 423 -3.72 -6.05 -29.68
CA PRO A 423 -4.92 -5.27 -29.95
C PRO A 423 -5.48 -5.49 -31.35
N ALA A 424 -6.78 -5.28 -31.54
CA ALA A 424 -7.45 -5.34 -32.85
C ALA A 424 -6.89 -4.28 -33.82
N ALA A 425 -7.04 -4.50 -35.13
CA ALA A 425 -6.63 -3.48 -36.11
C ALA A 425 -7.52 -2.22 -35.98
N GLY A 426 -6.93 -1.03 -36.14
CA GLY A 426 -7.62 0.25 -36.01
C GLY A 426 -6.84 1.29 -35.20
N LYS A 427 -7.47 2.44 -34.97
CA LYS A 427 -6.95 3.51 -34.10
C LYS A 427 -7.40 3.27 -32.67
N HIS A 428 -6.49 3.37 -31.72
CA HIS A 428 -6.73 3.13 -30.29
C HIS A 428 -6.18 4.28 -29.45
N ALA A 429 -6.93 4.66 -28.41
CA ALA A 429 -6.32 5.35 -27.29
C ALA A 429 -5.38 4.37 -26.57
N LEU A 430 -4.14 4.79 -26.35
CA LEU A 430 -3.09 4.00 -25.73
C LEU A 430 -2.76 4.58 -24.36
N HIS A 431 -2.77 3.72 -23.36
CA HIS A 431 -2.21 4.01 -22.04
C HIS A 431 -1.16 2.96 -21.71
N VAL A 432 0.02 3.40 -21.26
CA VAL A 432 1.09 2.51 -20.82
C VAL A 432 1.36 2.77 -19.35
N SER A 433 1.24 1.73 -18.53
CA SER A 433 1.62 1.78 -17.12
C SER A 433 3.00 1.15 -16.94
N PHE A 434 3.89 1.86 -16.26
CA PHE A 434 5.23 1.39 -15.91
C PHE A 434 5.27 1.03 -14.43
N LYS A 435 5.92 -0.09 -14.12
CA LYS A 435 6.24 -0.45 -12.75
C LYS A 435 7.65 -1.01 -12.69
N GLU A 436 8.50 -0.42 -11.86
CA GLU A 436 9.84 -0.92 -11.59
C GLU A 436 9.89 -1.57 -10.21
N ARG A 437 10.51 -2.75 -10.16
CA ARG A 437 10.83 -3.43 -8.92
C ARG A 437 12.12 -4.23 -9.05
N ASP A 438 13.04 -4.01 -8.14
CA ASP A 438 14.32 -4.73 -8.03
C ASP A 438 15.10 -4.71 -9.36
N GLY A 439 15.02 -3.59 -10.10
CA GLY A 439 15.68 -3.45 -11.40
C GLY A 439 14.97 -4.13 -12.57
N ILE A 440 13.77 -4.69 -12.37
CA ILE A 440 12.92 -5.26 -13.41
C ILE A 440 11.75 -4.31 -13.65
N GLU A 441 11.53 -3.95 -14.90
CA GLU A 441 10.41 -3.12 -15.31
C GLU A 441 9.26 -3.99 -15.83
N GLN A 442 8.04 -3.66 -15.45
CA GLN A 442 6.82 -4.25 -15.99
C GLN A 442 6.06 -3.17 -16.75
N TRP A 443 5.87 -3.39 -18.04
CA TRP A 443 5.17 -2.48 -18.93
C TRP A 443 3.81 -3.09 -19.27
N THR A 444 2.74 -2.38 -18.96
CA THR A 444 1.37 -2.81 -19.25
C THR A 444 0.76 -1.84 -20.25
N ARG A 445 0.46 -2.32 -21.46
CA ARG A 445 -0.06 -1.50 -22.56
C ARG A 445 -1.56 -1.79 -22.70
N ASP A 446 -2.36 -0.74 -22.65
CA ASP A 446 -3.83 -0.77 -22.69
C ASP A 446 -4.30 -0.02 -23.94
N PHE A 447 -4.72 -0.77 -24.96
CA PHE A 447 -5.24 -0.27 -26.23
C PHE A 447 -6.76 -0.31 -26.18
N SER A 448 -7.37 0.78 -25.69
CA SER A 448 -8.82 0.91 -25.59
C SER A 448 -9.50 -0.30 -24.92
N GLY A 449 -8.90 -0.83 -23.84
CA GLY A 449 -9.40 -1.98 -23.07
C GLY A 449 -8.68 -3.30 -23.39
N GLN A 450 -7.97 -3.41 -24.51
CA GLN A 450 -7.17 -4.59 -24.86
C GLN A 450 -5.78 -4.47 -24.23
N ARG A 451 -5.47 -5.36 -23.27
CA ARG A 451 -4.28 -5.26 -22.43
C ARG A 451 -3.32 -6.42 -22.64
N PHE A 452 -2.04 -6.09 -22.75
CA PHE A 452 -0.96 -7.05 -22.61
C PHE A 452 0.19 -6.47 -21.79
N ARG A 453 1.03 -7.34 -21.24
CA ARG A 453 2.12 -6.97 -20.33
C ARG A 453 3.41 -7.68 -20.71
N SER A 454 4.52 -6.96 -20.55
CA SER A 454 5.87 -7.52 -20.62
C SER A 454 6.67 -7.19 -19.38
N HIS A 455 7.74 -7.96 -19.15
CA HIS A 455 8.73 -7.69 -18.13
C HIS A 455 10.07 -7.48 -18.81
N LEU A 456 10.75 -6.38 -18.52
CA LEU A 456 12.05 -6.04 -19.05
C LEU A 456 13.09 -6.10 -17.95
N SER A 457 14.23 -6.71 -18.24
CA SER A 457 15.36 -6.82 -17.33
C SER A 457 16.68 -6.74 -18.08
N ASP A 458 17.76 -6.50 -17.35
CA ASP A 458 19.12 -6.57 -17.87
C ASP A 458 19.66 -7.99 -17.63
N GLU A 459 20.09 -8.67 -18.68
CA GLU A 459 20.86 -9.91 -18.60
C GLU A 459 22.16 -9.77 -19.41
N ASN A 460 23.29 -9.62 -18.71
CA ASN A 460 24.63 -9.47 -19.29
C ASN A 460 24.77 -8.28 -20.26
N GLY A 461 24.14 -7.15 -19.97
CA GLY A 461 24.22 -5.95 -20.83
C GLY A 461 23.28 -6.00 -22.04
N HIS A 462 22.35 -6.96 -22.08
CA HIS A 462 21.28 -7.01 -23.07
C HIS A 462 19.92 -6.77 -22.42
N LEU A 463 19.02 -6.09 -23.14
CA LEU A 463 17.65 -5.94 -22.70
C LEU A 463 16.90 -7.24 -22.94
N VAL A 464 16.37 -7.88 -21.90
CA VAL A 464 15.56 -9.09 -22.03
C VAL A 464 14.11 -8.77 -21.74
N GLU A 465 13.26 -8.90 -22.76
CA GLU A 465 11.81 -8.81 -22.63
C GLU A 465 11.17 -10.19 -22.51
N ARG A 466 10.40 -10.40 -21.45
CA ARG A 466 9.67 -11.65 -21.18
C ARG A 466 8.18 -11.48 -21.38
N PHE A 467 7.64 -12.30 -22.28
CA PHE A 467 6.21 -12.48 -22.53
C PHE A 467 5.80 -13.92 -22.18
N GLY A 468 5.27 -14.11 -20.96
CA GLY A 468 4.92 -15.44 -20.47
C GLY A 468 6.13 -16.40 -20.50
N PRO A 469 6.06 -17.53 -21.23
CA PRO A 469 7.17 -18.48 -21.34
C PRO A 469 8.28 -18.02 -22.31
N PHE A 470 8.01 -17.03 -23.16
CA PHE A 470 8.94 -16.52 -24.16
C PHE A 470 9.85 -15.43 -23.58
N ARG A 471 11.11 -15.43 -23.99
CA ARG A 471 12.08 -14.36 -23.71
C ARG A 471 12.77 -13.95 -25.00
N PHE A 472 12.93 -12.64 -25.18
CA PHE A 472 13.61 -12.03 -26.30
C PHE A 472 14.69 -11.12 -25.76
N SER A 473 15.93 -11.31 -26.22
CA SER A 473 17.09 -10.51 -25.84
C SER A 473 17.42 -9.56 -26.97
N PHE A 474 17.55 -8.28 -26.66
CA PHE A 474 17.73 -7.20 -27.60
C PHE A 474 19.02 -6.43 -27.34
N ASP A 475 19.65 -6.02 -28.43
CA ASP A 475 20.58 -4.89 -28.43
C ASP A 475 19.81 -3.59 -28.67
N LEU A 476 20.38 -2.49 -28.16
CA LEU A 476 19.81 -1.15 -28.23
C LEU A 476 20.72 -0.19 -29.02
N PRO A 477 20.97 -0.43 -30.32
CA PRO A 477 21.77 0.50 -31.13
C PRO A 477 21.08 1.86 -31.25
N MET A 478 21.86 2.92 -31.10
CA MET A 478 21.40 4.29 -31.35
C MET A 478 21.00 4.44 -32.83
N ARG A 479 19.88 5.10 -33.07
CA ARG A 479 19.41 5.46 -34.40
C ARG A 479 18.73 6.82 -34.32
N ASP A 480 19.13 7.74 -35.20
CA ASP A 480 18.62 9.11 -35.21
C ASP A 480 18.73 9.78 -33.82
N ASN A 481 17.61 10.26 -33.27
CA ASN A 481 17.54 10.83 -31.92
C ASN A 481 16.96 9.85 -30.87
N GLY A 482 16.96 8.56 -31.21
CA GLY A 482 16.35 7.46 -30.48
C GLY A 482 17.19 6.18 -30.55
N PHE A 483 16.53 5.02 -30.54
CA PHE A 483 17.19 3.72 -30.67
C PHE A 483 16.29 2.66 -31.33
N CYS A 484 16.90 1.60 -31.81
CA CYS A 484 16.19 0.39 -32.25
C CYS A 484 16.33 -0.75 -31.23
N MET A 485 15.36 -1.65 -31.19
CA MET A 485 15.48 -2.92 -30.47
C MET A 485 15.69 -4.05 -31.47
N GLU A 486 16.89 -4.62 -31.48
CA GLU A 486 17.26 -5.71 -32.40
C GLU A 486 17.36 -7.04 -31.66
N ILE A 487 16.55 -8.02 -32.05
CA ILE A 487 16.57 -9.35 -31.43
C ILE A 487 17.89 -10.05 -31.73
N ARG A 488 18.63 -10.41 -30.68
CA ARG A 488 19.87 -11.22 -30.74
C ARG A 488 19.68 -12.65 -30.31
N ARG A 489 18.77 -12.92 -29.38
CA ARG A 489 18.47 -14.27 -28.87
C ARG A 489 17.01 -14.36 -28.47
N TRP A 490 16.46 -15.56 -28.56
CA TRP A 490 15.15 -15.84 -27.99
C TRP A 490 15.08 -17.26 -27.43
N SER A 491 14.19 -17.46 -26.47
CA SER A 491 14.01 -18.76 -25.82
C SER A 491 12.56 -18.99 -25.43
N PHE A 492 12.18 -20.26 -25.36
CA PHE A 492 10.92 -20.73 -24.78
C PHE A 492 11.23 -21.57 -23.55
N LEU A 493 10.65 -21.23 -22.39
CA LEU A 493 10.95 -21.90 -21.12
C LEU A 493 12.46 -21.97 -20.78
N ARG A 494 13.22 -20.94 -21.20
CA ARG A 494 14.70 -20.85 -21.10
C ARG A 494 15.50 -21.80 -22.01
N LEU A 495 14.83 -22.56 -22.87
CA LEU A 495 15.51 -23.32 -23.92
C LEU A 495 15.77 -22.38 -25.11
N PRO A 496 17.03 -22.16 -25.50
CA PRO A 496 17.36 -21.29 -26.62
C PRO A 496 16.77 -21.85 -27.90
N LEU A 497 16.18 -20.99 -28.73
CA LEU A 497 15.59 -21.36 -30.01
C LEU A 497 16.42 -20.81 -31.18
N PRO A 498 16.43 -21.48 -32.34
CA PRO A 498 17.16 -20.99 -33.50
C PRO A 498 16.68 -19.61 -33.96
N LEU A 499 17.62 -18.72 -34.30
CA LEU A 499 17.30 -17.33 -34.67
C LEU A 499 16.47 -17.21 -35.95
N PHE A 500 16.61 -18.14 -36.89
CA PHE A 500 15.80 -18.12 -38.13
C PHE A 500 14.29 -18.35 -37.88
N LEU A 501 13.93 -18.83 -36.69
CA LEU A 501 12.53 -18.97 -36.24
C LEU A 501 12.06 -17.80 -35.37
N ALA A 502 12.97 -16.88 -35.01
CA ALA A 502 12.64 -15.72 -34.18
C ALA A 502 11.65 -14.80 -34.92
N PRO A 503 10.76 -14.09 -34.19
CA PRO A 503 9.99 -13.01 -34.78
C PRO A 503 10.93 -11.98 -35.41
N GLN A 504 10.64 -11.59 -36.64
CA GLN A 504 11.28 -10.44 -37.27
C GLN A 504 10.62 -9.19 -36.68
N SER A 505 11.35 -8.53 -35.79
CA SER A 505 10.92 -7.30 -35.13
C SER A 505 12.11 -6.37 -34.97
N VAL A 506 12.10 -5.28 -35.71
CA VAL A 506 13.00 -4.13 -35.47
C VAL A 506 12.11 -3.02 -34.96
N ALA A 507 11.96 -2.96 -33.64
CA ALA A 507 11.22 -1.87 -33.02
C ALA A 507 12.07 -0.61 -33.08
N HIS A 508 11.46 0.52 -33.39
CA HIS A 508 12.12 1.82 -33.43
C HIS A 508 11.40 2.79 -32.51
N GLU A 509 12.16 3.51 -31.70
CA GLU A 509 11.66 4.52 -30.79
C GLU A 509 12.47 5.80 -30.95
N TRP A 510 11.80 6.92 -31.19
CA TRP A 510 12.45 8.21 -31.50
C TRP A 510 11.62 9.38 -30.98
N ALA A 511 12.13 10.61 -31.17
CA ALA A 511 11.37 11.81 -30.88
C ALA A 511 11.00 12.58 -32.15
N GLU A 512 9.75 13.01 -32.23
CA GLU A 512 9.23 13.86 -33.29
C GLU A 512 8.27 14.88 -32.66
N ASP A 513 8.40 16.16 -33.02
CA ASP A 513 7.65 17.27 -32.44
C ASP A 513 7.65 17.31 -30.90
N GLY A 514 8.77 16.91 -30.29
CA GLY A 514 8.93 16.87 -28.84
C GLY A 514 8.18 15.72 -28.15
N ARG A 515 7.49 14.85 -28.89
CA ARG A 515 6.80 13.67 -28.38
C ARG A 515 7.64 12.41 -28.54
N PHE A 516 7.34 11.39 -27.74
CA PHE A 516 7.90 10.07 -27.96
C PHE A 516 7.09 9.38 -29.05
N GLN A 517 7.77 8.87 -30.07
CA GLN A 517 7.20 8.06 -31.14
C GLN A 517 7.72 6.63 -31.04
N PHE A 518 6.89 5.68 -31.42
CA PHE A 518 7.27 4.28 -31.51
C PHE A 518 6.72 3.65 -32.80
N ASP A 519 7.47 2.69 -33.32
CA ASP A 519 7.09 1.86 -34.44
C ASP A 519 7.53 0.42 -34.19
N VAL A 520 6.58 -0.50 -34.05
CA VAL A 520 6.84 -1.89 -33.64
C VAL A 520 6.17 -2.88 -34.60
N PRO A 521 6.86 -3.26 -35.69
CA PRO A 521 6.43 -4.34 -36.56
C PRO A 521 6.84 -5.70 -35.98
N ILE A 522 5.90 -6.64 -35.87
CA ILE A 522 6.15 -8.02 -35.45
C ILE A 522 5.67 -8.96 -36.55
N ALA A 523 6.61 -9.60 -37.23
CA ALA A 523 6.34 -10.64 -38.22
C ALA A 523 6.92 -11.99 -37.76
N LEU A 524 6.26 -13.09 -38.12
CA LEU A 524 6.80 -14.43 -37.90
C LEU A 524 7.36 -15.00 -39.20
N PRO A 525 8.49 -15.72 -39.16
CA PRO A 525 9.03 -16.42 -40.32
C PRO A 525 7.97 -17.31 -40.96
N PHE A 526 7.91 -17.32 -42.30
CA PHE A 526 6.96 -18.11 -43.11
C PHE A 526 5.47 -17.77 -42.97
N ILE A 527 5.06 -17.03 -41.93
CA ILE A 527 3.67 -16.68 -41.64
C ILE A 527 3.37 -15.22 -42.04
N GLY A 528 4.39 -14.35 -41.99
CA GLY A 528 4.27 -12.93 -42.32
C GLY A 528 3.88 -12.08 -41.11
N LEU A 529 3.37 -10.87 -41.39
CA LEU A 529 3.01 -9.89 -40.37
C LEU A 529 1.97 -10.43 -39.39
N VAL A 530 2.27 -10.39 -38.08
CA VAL A 530 1.32 -10.72 -37.02
C VAL A 530 0.60 -9.46 -36.56
N VAL A 531 1.37 -8.48 -36.11
CA VAL A 531 0.88 -7.19 -35.64
C VAL A 531 1.93 -6.13 -35.93
N HIS A 532 1.48 -4.94 -36.28
CA HIS A 532 2.32 -3.76 -36.39
C HIS A 532 1.58 -2.61 -35.73
N TYR A 533 2.19 -2.02 -34.71
CA TYR A 533 1.61 -0.90 -34.00
C TYR A 533 2.60 0.25 -33.96
N ARG A 534 2.10 1.44 -34.30
CA ARG A 534 2.86 2.68 -34.34
C ARG A 534 2.05 3.82 -33.77
N GLY A 535 2.72 4.82 -33.23
CA GLY A 535 2.05 5.98 -32.65
C GLY A 535 2.95 6.75 -31.72
N TRP A 536 2.33 7.53 -30.85
CA TRP A 536 3.03 8.44 -29.95
C TRP A 536 2.54 8.30 -28.51
N LEU A 537 3.40 8.66 -27.57
CA LEU A 537 3.10 8.73 -26.14
C LEU A 537 3.68 10.00 -25.51
N GLU A 538 3.05 10.43 -24.44
CA GLU A 538 3.55 11.45 -23.52
C GLU A 538 3.41 10.94 -22.08
N PRO A 539 4.43 11.13 -21.22
CA PRO A 539 4.34 10.85 -19.80
C PRO A 539 3.16 11.59 -19.15
N ILE A 540 2.53 10.94 -18.18
CA ILE A 540 1.50 11.56 -17.34
C ILE A 540 2.18 12.07 -16.07
N ASP A 541 2.00 13.35 -15.77
CA ASP A 541 2.57 14.02 -14.59
C ASP A 541 2.12 13.39 -13.26
#